data_AF-A0A497P8N9-F1
#
_entry.id   AF-A0A497P8N9-F1
#
_cell.length_a   1.000
_cell.length_b   1.000
_cell.length_c   1.000
_cell.angle_alpha   90.00
_cell.angle_beta   90.00
_cell.angle_gamma   90.00
#
_symmetry.space_group_name_H-M   'P 1'
#
loop_
_entity.id
_entity.type
_entity.pdbx_description
1 polymer ?
#
loop_
_entity_poly.entity_id
_entity_poly.type
_entity_poly.pdbx_seq_one_letter_code
_entity_poly.pdbx_strand_id
1 'polypeptide(L)'
;MAKLKGNKIWFDFHETAWSRRTSGFPIWGIKKTEKGYRDTGYRVQQVGETQKKPFYIDIDDFLCIIRYYESFKGYVTLYIYYVDNSELKEVTVYEKENFNVPGYVPLEIVVVIQRLAGILMSGVHFSDIDGLSI
;
A
#
# COMPACT_ATOMS: atom_id res chain seq x y z
N MET A 1 -11.74 -5.16 8.14
CA MET A 1 -10.53 -5.65 8.85
C MET A 1 -9.78 -6.62 7.93
N ALA A 2 -8.45 -6.56 7.84
CA ALA A 2 -7.66 -7.45 7.00
C ALA A 2 -7.17 -8.68 7.81
N LYS A 3 -7.11 -9.87 7.20
CA LYS A 3 -6.57 -11.10 7.82
C LYS A 3 -5.76 -11.91 6.83
N LEU A 4 -4.69 -12.55 7.28
CA LEU A 4 -3.97 -13.54 6.47
C LEU A 4 -4.80 -14.84 6.37
N LYS A 5 -4.96 -15.37 5.16
CA LYS A 5 -5.52 -16.70 4.90
C LYS A 5 -4.61 -17.41 3.90
N GLY A 6 -3.70 -18.23 4.40
CA GLY A 6 -2.64 -18.81 3.58
C GLY A 6 -1.70 -17.72 3.07
N ASN A 7 -1.53 -17.63 1.75
CA ASN A 7 -0.74 -16.62 1.07
C ASN A 7 -1.54 -15.39 0.60
N LYS A 8 -2.77 -15.25 1.09
CA LYS A 8 -3.67 -14.17 0.68
C LYS A 8 -4.01 -13.28 1.85
N ILE A 9 -4.01 -11.97 1.62
CA ILE A 9 -4.69 -11.04 2.51
C ILE A 9 -6.17 -11.05 2.15
N TRP A 10 -6.99 -11.52 3.09
CA TRP A 10 -8.43 -11.36 3.03
C TRP A 10 -8.81 -9.99 3.56
N PHE A 11 -9.37 -9.16 2.70
CA PHE A 11 -9.98 -7.91 3.09
C PHE A 11 -11.47 -8.15 3.31
N ASP A 12 -11.87 -8.13 4.58
CA ASP A 12 -13.28 -8.15 4.92
C ASP A 12 -13.95 -6.83 4.51
N PHE A 13 -15.28 -6.83 4.48
CA PHE A 13 -16.07 -5.63 4.27
C PHE A 13 -15.56 -4.49 5.16
N HIS A 14 -15.08 -3.42 4.53
CA HIS A 14 -14.56 -2.27 5.26
C HIS A 14 -15.69 -1.27 5.47
N GLU A 15 -15.95 -0.87 6.71
CA GLU A 15 -16.97 0.14 7.03
C GLU A 15 -16.74 1.48 6.31
N THR A 16 -15.51 1.73 5.86
CA THR A 16 -15.16 2.93 5.09
C THR A 16 -15.49 2.82 3.60
N ALA A 17 -15.81 1.64 3.04
CA ALA A 17 -16.18 1.44 1.62
C ALA A 17 -17.71 1.54 1.35
N TRP A 18 -18.49 2.16 2.23
CA TRP A 18 -19.96 2.20 2.12
C TRP A 18 -20.46 3.04 0.93
N SER A 19 -19.68 4.01 0.47
CA SER A 19 -20.07 4.92 -0.62
C SER A 19 -19.30 4.60 -1.91
N ARG A 20 -19.85 5.01 -3.07
CA ARG A 20 -19.15 4.93 -4.36
C ARG A 20 -17.81 5.70 -4.35
N ARG A 21 -17.64 6.62 -3.40
CA ARG A 21 -16.51 7.56 -3.30
C ARG A 21 -15.31 6.98 -2.55
N THR A 22 -15.48 5.83 -1.90
CA THR A 22 -14.44 5.16 -1.11
C THR A 22 -14.06 3.78 -1.66
N SER A 23 -14.72 3.39 -2.76
CA SER A 23 -14.35 2.29 -3.65
C SER A 23 -13.60 2.82 -4.87
N GLY A 24 -12.72 2.01 -5.46
CA GLY A 24 -11.97 2.35 -6.67
C GLY A 24 -10.64 3.07 -6.41
N PHE A 25 -10.21 3.17 -5.15
CA PHE A 25 -8.84 3.60 -4.86
C PHE A 25 -7.86 2.47 -5.11
N PRO A 26 -6.66 2.76 -5.62
CA PRO A 26 -5.71 1.73 -5.96
C PRO A 26 -5.20 1.00 -4.72
N ILE A 27 -4.94 -0.29 -4.90
CA ILE A 27 -4.16 -1.11 -3.99
C ILE A 27 -2.90 -1.52 -4.74
N TRP A 28 -1.75 -1.17 -4.18
CA TRP A 28 -0.45 -1.44 -4.76
C TRP A 28 0.25 -2.56 -4.00
N GLY A 29 0.99 -3.39 -4.72
CA GLY A 29 2.00 -4.28 -4.18
C GLY A 29 3.39 -3.73 -4.49
N ILE A 30 4.30 -3.87 -3.53
CA ILE A 30 5.71 -3.50 -3.71
C ILE A 30 6.50 -4.75 -4.04
N LYS A 31 6.97 -4.86 -5.27
CA LYS A 31 7.74 -6.00 -5.75
C LYS A 31 9.22 -5.67 -5.77
N LYS A 32 10.07 -6.61 -5.34
CA LYS A 32 11.52 -6.49 -5.49
C LYS A 32 11.88 -6.70 -6.95
N THR A 33 12.65 -5.79 -7.54
CA THR A 33 13.12 -5.92 -8.92
C THR A 33 14.51 -6.53 -8.95
N GLU A 34 14.77 -7.43 -9.90
CA GLU A 34 16.13 -7.87 -10.19
C GLU A 34 16.99 -6.66 -10.64
N LYS A 35 18.28 -6.67 -10.29
CA LYS A 35 19.21 -5.57 -10.63
C LYS A 35 19.23 -5.38 -12.15
N GLY A 36 18.68 -4.25 -12.63
CA GLY A 36 18.63 -3.93 -14.05
C GLY A 36 17.71 -2.76 -14.42
N TYR A 37 16.81 -2.33 -13.54
CA TYR A 37 15.97 -1.15 -13.75
C TYR A 37 16.28 -0.08 -12.72
N ARG A 38 16.91 1.02 -13.18
CA ARG A 38 17.10 2.31 -12.48
C ARG A 38 17.16 2.22 -10.94
N ASP A 39 18.30 1.78 -10.43
CA ASP A 39 18.90 2.02 -9.09
C ASP A 39 18.11 1.87 -7.78
N THR A 40 16.81 1.57 -7.78
CA THR A 40 16.02 1.64 -6.53
C THR A 40 15.71 0.30 -5.88
N GLY A 41 15.66 -0.78 -6.66
CA GLY A 41 15.49 -2.17 -6.18
C GLY A 41 14.04 -2.63 -5.99
N TYR A 42 13.06 -1.72 -6.08
CA TYR A 42 11.64 -2.04 -5.95
C TYR A 42 10.81 -1.40 -7.06
N ARG A 43 9.65 -1.98 -7.31
CA ARG A 43 8.65 -1.49 -8.24
C ARG A 43 7.27 -1.54 -7.60
N VAL A 44 6.51 -0.48 -7.83
CA VAL A 44 5.10 -0.41 -7.48
C VAL A 44 4.29 -1.10 -8.58
N GLN A 45 3.38 -2.00 -8.19
CA GLN A 45 2.46 -2.66 -9.09
C GLN A 45 1.04 -2.54 -8.53
N GLN A 46 0.08 -2.05 -9.31
CA GLN A 46 -1.32 -2.12 -8.92
C GLN A 46 -1.79 -3.58 -8.95
N VAL A 47 -2.27 -4.05 -7.80
CA VAL A 47 -2.75 -5.42 -7.59
C VAL A 47 -4.27 -5.50 -7.43
N GLY A 48 -4.92 -4.34 -7.36
CA GLY A 48 -6.36 -4.24 -7.29
C GLY A 48 -6.81 -2.85 -6.92
N GLU A 49 -8.06 -2.77 -6.49
CA GLU A 49 -8.70 -1.55 -6.05
C GLU A 49 -9.61 -1.85 -4.85
N THR A 50 -9.93 -0.82 -4.06
CA THR A 50 -10.84 -0.97 -2.93
C THR A 50 -12.25 -1.35 -3.40
N GLN A 51 -12.80 -2.43 -2.84
CA GLN A 51 -14.12 -2.96 -3.22
C GLN A 51 -15.13 -2.88 -2.07
N LYS A 52 -16.42 -2.83 -2.42
CA LYS A 52 -17.56 -2.91 -1.48
C LYS A 52 -17.93 -4.33 -1.05
N LYS A 53 -17.16 -5.32 -1.47
CA LYS A 53 -17.37 -6.73 -1.15
C LYS A 53 -16.06 -7.32 -0.65
N PRO A 54 -16.09 -8.37 0.18
CA PRO A 54 -14.87 -9.05 0.57
C PRO A 54 -14.09 -9.51 -0.66
N PHE A 55 -12.77 -9.37 -0.59
CA PHE A 55 -11.87 -9.76 -1.67
C PHE A 55 -10.53 -10.23 -1.10
N TYR A 56 -9.72 -10.81 -1.97
CA TYR A 56 -8.42 -11.36 -1.64
C TYR A 56 -7.35 -10.73 -2.52
N ILE A 57 -6.17 -10.50 -1.94
CA ILE A 57 -4.96 -10.14 -2.66
C ILE A 57 -3.88 -11.14 -2.29
N ASP A 58 -3.18 -11.66 -3.29
CA ASP A 58 -2.00 -12.51 -3.10
C ASP A 58 -0.82 -11.65 -2.63
N ILE A 59 -0.09 -12.09 -1.60
CA ILE A 59 1.06 -11.35 -1.03
C ILE A 59 2.42 -12.00 -1.33
N ASP A 60 2.48 -13.26 -1.78
CA ASP A 60 3.75 -14.02 -1.91
C ASP A 60 4.84 -13.31 -2.73
N ASP A 61 4.45 -12.55 -3.76
CA ASP A 61 5.37 -11.85 -4.66
C ASP A 61 5.74 -10.43 -4.19
N PHE A 62 5.18 -9.98 -3.06
CA PHE A 62 5.24 -8.60 -2.62
C PHE A 62 5.86 -8.47 -1.24
N LEU A 63 6.77 -7.50 -1.10
CA LEU A 63 7.32 -7.09 0.18
C LEU A 63 6.21 -6.59 1.12
N CYS A 64 5.30 -5.79 0.58
CA CYS A 64 4.12 -5.31 1.27
C CYS A 64 3.01 -4.93 0.27
N ILE A 65 1.78 -4.85 0.78
CA ILE A 65 0.62 -4.32 0.07
C ILE A 65 0.25 -2.97 0.68
N ILE A 66 0.01 -1.96 -0.15
CA ILE A 66 -0.33 -0.60 0.24
C ILE A 66 -1.70 -0.26 -0.34
N ARG A 67 -2.67 0.01 0.54
CA ARG A 67 -3.97 0.55 0.14
C ARG A 67 -3.94 2.06 0.27
N TYR A 68 -4.12 2.74 -0.85
CA TYR A 68 -4.24 4.19 -0.91
C TYR A 68 -5.64 4.64 -0.51
N TYR A 69 -5.73 5.78 0.16
CA TYR A 69 -6.98 6.47 0.42
C TYR A 69 -6.75 7.98 0.42
N GLU A 70 -7.65 8.72 -0.22
CA GLU A 70 -7.66 10.17 -0.20
C GLU A 70 -8.98 10.67 0.40
N SER A 71 -8.89 11.56 1.38
CA SER A 71 -10.07 12.19 1.98
C SER A 71 -10.62 13.32 1.09
N PHE A 72 -11.87 13.74 1.34
CA PHE A 72 -12.46 14.92 0.66
C PHE A 72 -11.67 16.23 0.83
N LYS A 73 -10.78 16.29 1.83
CA LYS A 73 -9.92 17.45 2.08
C LYS A 73 -8.57 17.34 1.36
N GLY A 74 -8.38 16.32 0.52
CA GLY A 74 -7.12 16.04 -0.21
C GLY A 74 -6.07 15.30 0.60
N TYR A 75 -6.31 15.01 1.89
CA TYR A 75 -5.31 14.30 2.70
C TYR A 75 -5.24 12.83 2.34
N VAL A 76 -4.03 12.36 2.07
CA VAL A 76 -3.68 10.98 1.77
C VAL A 76 -3.45 10.19 3.05
N THR A 77 -3.91 8.94 3.04
CA THR A 77 -3.64 7.91 4.06
C THR A 77 -3.19 6.64 3.36
N LEU A 78 -2.11 6.04 3.83
CA LEU A 78 -1.63 4.75 3.33
C LEU A 78 -1.81 3.69 4.42
N TYR A 79 -2.52 2.62 4.08
CA TYR A 79 -2.60 1.42 4.90
C TYR A 79 -1.62 0.40 4.34
N ILE A 80 -0.59 0.06 5.12
CA ILE A 80 0.46 -0.87 4.75
C ILE A 80 0.20 -2.21 5.43
N TYR A 81 0.24 -3.27 4.65
CA TYR A 81 0.06 -4.65 5.06
C TYR A 81 1.33 -5.43 4.70
N TYR A 82 1.92 -6.10 5.68
CA TYR A 82 3.10 -6.95 5.47
C TYR A 82 3.04 -8.17 6.36
N VAL A 83 3.74 -9.24 5.98
CA VAL A 83 3.85 -10.45 6.78
C VAL A 83 5.16 -10.41 7.56
N ASP A 84 5.06 -10.53 8.88
CA ASP A 84 6.19 -10.65 9.78
C ASP A 84 5.97 -11.87 10.69
N ASN A 85 6.93 -12.80 10.71
CA ASN A 85 6.83 -14.06 11.43
C ASN A 85 5.53 -14.85 11.14
N SER A 86 5.11 -14.91 9.88
CA SER A 86 3.84 -15.55 9.42
C SER A 86 2.55 -14.87 9.93
N GLU A 87 2.64 -13.68 10.50
CA GLU A 87 1.50 -12.89 10.92
C GLU A 87 1.33 -11.66 10.02
N LEU A 88 0.08 -11.34 9.65
CA LEU A 88 -0.22 -10.08 9.00
C LEU A 88 -0.10 -8.94 9.99
N LYS A 89 0.77 -7.98 9.68
CA LYS A 89 0.86 -6.70 10.37
C LYS A 89 0.21 -5.62 9.51
N GLU A 90 -0.48 -4.69 10.16
CA GLU A 90 -1.11 -3.53 9.53
C GLU A 90 -0.56 -2.26 10.20
N VAL A 91 -0.15 -1.31 9.36
CA VAL A 91 0.31 0.00 9.78
C VAL A 91 -0.41 1.05 8.96
N THR A 92 -0.88 2.10 9.62
CA THR A 92 -1.48 3.25 8.93
C THR A 92 -0.55 4.45 9.08
N VAL A 93 -0.24 5.10 7.97
CA VAL A 93 0.52 6.36 7.96
C VAL A 93 -0.29 7.45 7.27
N TYR A 94 -0.17 8.66 7.78
CA TYR A 94 -0.98 9.80 7.36
C TYR A 94 -0.09 10.90 6.77
N GLU A 95 -0.55 11.52 5.69
CA GLU A 95 0.13 12.68 5.10
C GLU A 95 0.30 13.82 6.11
N LYS A 96 -0.70 14.05 6.97
CA LYS A 96 -0.65 15.07 8.03
C LYS A 96 0.47 14.87 9.05
N GLU A 97 0.96 13.64 9.15
CA GLU A 97 2.07 13.24 10.01
C GLU A 97 3.36 13.05 9.19
N ASN A 98 3.42 13.64 7.99
CA ASN A 98 4.51 13.49 7.01
C ASN A 98 4.80 12.01 6.69
N PHE A 99 3.76 11.18 6.68
CA PHE A 99 3.87 9.73 6.49
C PHE A 99 4.86 9.04 7.46
N ASN A 100 4.95 9.53 8.71
CA ASN A 100 5.83 8.96 9.71
C ASN A 100 5.57 7.47 9.92
N VAL A 101 6.58 6.64 9.68
CA VAL A 101 6.49 5.18 9.81
C VAL A 101 6.96 4.77 11.22
N PRO A 102 6.19 3.98 11.98
CA PRO A 102 6.59 3.50 13.29
C PRO A 102 7.90 2.69 13.26
N GLY A 103 8.74 2.84 14.30
CA GLY A 103 10.07 2.21 14.34
C GLY A 103 10.09 0.68 14.44
N TYR A 104 8.95 0.01 14.66
CA TYR A 104 8.84 -1.45 14.64
C TYR A 104 8.67 -2.03 13.22
N VAL A 105 8.46 -1.18 12.21
CA VAL A 105 8.31 -1.61 10.82
C VAL A 105 9.68 -1.98 10.23
N PRO A 106 9.81 -3.11 9.51
CA PRO A 106 11.06 -3.49 8.87
C PRO A 106 11.65 -2.36 8.01
N LEU A 107 12.95 -2.12 8.14
CA LEU A 107 13.64 -1.00 7.48
C LEU A 107 13.42 -0.96 5.96
N GLU A 108 13.38 -2.14 5.31
CA GLU A 108 13.13 -2.26 3.87
C GLU A 108 11.78 -1.64 3.47
N ILE A 109 10.73 -1.88 4.27
CA ILE A 109 9.39 -1.33 4.06
C ILE A 109 9.38 0.18 4.35
N VAL A 110 10.08 0.63 5.39
CA VAL A 110 10.20 2.06 5.74
C VAL A 110 10.77 2.87 4.57
N VAL A 111 11.86 2.39 3.97
CA VAL A 111 12.53 3.07 2.82
C VAL A 111 11.58 3.20 1.64
N VAL A 112 10.89 2.13 1.29
CA VAL A 112 9.92 2.09 0.19
C VAL A 112 8.76 3.07 0.44
N ILE A 113 8.18 3.06 1.65
CA ILE A 113 7.08 3.97 2.00
C ILE A 113 7.52 5.42 1.93
N GLN A 114 8.72 5.74 2.44
CA GLN A 114 9.25 7.11 2.42
C GLN A 114 9.47 7.62 0.99
N ARG A 115 9.95 6.76 0.09
CA ARG A 115 10.11 7.11 -1.33
C ARG A 115 8.77 7.31 -2.02
N LEU A 116 7.81 6.40 -1.79
CA LEU A 116 6.45 6.54 -2.31
C LEU A 116 5.77 7.82 -1.78
N ALA A 117 5.93 8.13 -0.50
CA ALA A 117 5.44 9.35 0.13
C ALA A 117 6.08 10.60 -0.52
N GLY A 118 7.39 10.58 -0.78
CA GLY A 118 8.08 11.64 -1.52
C GLY A 118 7.48 11.90 -2.90
N ILE A 119 7.13 10.85 -3.63
CA ILE A 119 6.46 10.95 -4.95
C ILE A 119 5.06 11.55 -4.79
N LEU A 120 4.26 11.03 -3.86
CA LEU A 120 2.91 11.55 -3.60
C LEU A 120 2.93 13.05 -3.21
N MET A 121 3.86 13.45 -2.34
CA MET A 121 4.02 14.85 -1.92
C MET A 121 4.54 15.77 -3.04
N SER A 122 5.12 15.21 -4.12
CA SER A 122 5.54 16.00 -5.28
C SER A 122 4.38 16.43 -6.19
N GLY A 123 3.14 16.00 -5.87
CA GLY A 123 1.93 16.30 -6.65
C GLY A 123 1.64 15.29 -7.76
N VAL A 124 2.37 14.16 -7.80
CA VAL A 124 2.06 13.05 -8.71
C VAL A 124 0.73 12.44 -8.33
N HIS A 125 -0.16 12.29 -9.31
CA HIS A 125 -1.47 11.70 -9.09
C HIS A 125 -1.35 10.18 -8.88
N PHE A 126 -2.22 9.60 -8.07
CA PHE A 126 -2.13 8.16 -7.73
C PHE A 126 -2.26 7.23 -8.95
N SER A 127 -2.90 7.70 -10.02
CA SER A 127 -3.02 6.95 -11.29
C SER A 127 -1.69 6.72 -11.98
N ASP A 128 -0.69 7.55 -11.70
CA ASP A 128 0.60 7.56 -12.38
C ASP A 128 1.66 6.75 -11.61
N ILE A 129 1.26 6.16 -10.47
CA ILE A 129 2.14 5.43 -9.58
C ILE A 129 2.38 3.99 -10.04
N ASP A 130 1.42 3.40 -10.76
CA ASP A 130 1.58 2.04 -11.24
C ASP A 130 2.80 1.90 -12.17
N GLY A 131 3.62 0.89 -11.89
CA GLY A 131 4.83 0.61 -12.63
C GLY A 131 6.05 1.45 -12.26
N LEU A 132 5.93 2.43 -11.35
CA LEU A 132 7.08 3.25 -10.91
C LEU A 132 8.14 2.41 -10.19
N SER A 133 9.41 2.72 -10.48
CA SER A 133 10.55 2.24 -9.70
C SER A 133 10.72 3.13 -8.47
N ILE A 134 10.73 2.52 -7.29
CA ILE A 134 10.95 3.18 -6.00
C ILE A 134 11.96 2.43 -5.17
#